data_AF-A0A640STX8-F1
#
_entry.id   AF-A0A640STX8-F1
#
_cell.length_a   1.000
_cell.length_b   1.000
_cell.length_c   1.000
_cell.angle_alpha   90.00
_cell.angle_beta   90.00
_cell.angle_gamma   90.00
#
_symmetry.space_group_name_H-M   'P 1'
#
loop_
_entity.id
_entity.type
_entity.pdbx_description
1 polymer ?
#
loop_
_entity_poly.entity_id
_entity_poly.type
_entity_poly.pdbx_seq_one_letter_code
_entity_poly.pdbx_strand_id
1 'polypeptide(L)' 'MARRTAEEVAQAKAAARAAKDTIIKLYVERQRSIHQIADAYFIHHTWLIRWFREWGVTTGSQRSVKAPSQP' A
#
# COMPACT_ATOMS: atom_id res chain seq x y z
N MET A 1 24.79 2.89 4.35
CA MET A 1 23.35 2.92 4.68
C MET A 1 23.20 2.32 6.08
N ALA A 2 22.76 3.10 7.08
CA ALA A 2 22.51 2.57 8.41
C ALA A 2 21.42 1.49 8.33
N ARG A 3 21.67 0.30 8.90
CA ARG A 3 20.62 -0.71 9.03
C ARG A 3 19.56 -0.14 9.98
N ARG A 4 18.32 0.01 9.53
CA ARG A 4 17.21 0.23 10.46
C ARG A 4 17.21 -0.89 11.49
N THR A 5 17.06 -0.54 12.77
CA THR A 5 16.93 -1.54 13.83
C THR A 5 15.62 -2.30 13.66
N ALA A 6 15.57 -3.52 14.17
CA ALA A 6 14.37 -4.35 14.09
C ALA A 6 13.13 -3.66 14.71
N GLU A 7 13.35 -2.84 15.74
CA GLU A 7 12.32 -2.02 16.40
C GLU A 7 11.73 -0.96 15.48
N GLU A 8 12.56 -0.20 14.75
CA GLU A 8 12.09 0.81 13.78
C GLU A 8 11.18 0.17 12.72
N VAL A 9 11.58 -1.00 12.22
CA VAL A 9 10.80 -1.73 11.22
C VAL A 9 9.51 -2.30 11.81
N ALA A 10 9.51 -2.70 13.08
CA ALA A 10 8.30 -3.15 13.77
C ALA A 10 7.31 -2.00 13.99
N GLN A 11 7.80 -0.83 14.42
CA GLN A 11 6.98 0.34 14.66
C GLN A 11 6.35 0.87 13.37
N ALA A 12 7.14 0.98 12.29
CA ALA A 12 6.64 1.40 10.98
C ALA A 12 5.52 0.47 10.47
N LYS A 13 5.65 -0.85 10.70
CA LYS A 13 4.59 -1.80 10.34
C LYS A 13 3.35 -1.66 11.19
N ALA A 14 3.50 -1.49 12.50
CA ALA A 14 2.36 -1.31 13.39
C ALA A 14 1.56 -0.07 13.01
N ALA A 15 2.25 1.05 12.75
CA ALA A 15 1.64 2.28 12.26
C ALA A 15 0.91 2.07 10.92
N ALA A 16 1.55 1.42 9.95
CA ALA A 16 0.94 1.15 8.65
C ALA A 16 -0.27 0.19 8.75
N ARG A 17 -0.23 -0.82 9.62
CA ARG A 17 -1.38 -1.71 9.87
C ARG A 17 -2.53 -0.99 10.56
N ALA A 18 -2.26 -0.09 11.49
CA ALA A 18 -3.28 0.75 12.11
C ALA A 18 -3.94 1.68 11.07
N ALA A 19 -3.16 2.17 10.12
CA ALA A 19 -3.62 2.98 8.99
C ALA A 19 -4.18 2.16 7.80
N LYS A 20 -4.57 0.89 8.02
CA LYS A 20 -5.09 -0.01 6.97
C LYS A 20 -6.16 0.66 6.10
N ASP A 21 -7.21 1.22 6.71
CA ASP A 21 -8.33 1.83 5.97
C ASP A 21 -7.86 2.98 5.08
N THR A 22 -7.00 3.83 5.60
CA THR A 22 -6.39 4.95 4.87
C THR A 22 -5.52 4.47 3.72
N ILE A 23 -4.69 3.45 3.91
CA ILE A 23 -3.85 2.86 2.85
C ILE A 23 -4.72 2.29 1.73
N ILE A 24 -5.80 1.59 2.08
CA ILE A 24 -6.74 1.03 1.11
C ILE A 24 -7.43 2.16 0.34
N LYS A 25 -7.95 3.19 1.02
CA LYS A 25 -8.55 4.37 0.37
C LYS A 25 -7.59 5.06 -0.60
N LEU A 26 -6.37 5.38 -0.15
CA LEU A 26 -5.33 6.00 -0.99
C LEU A 26 -5.01 5.18 -2.25
N TYR A 27 -5.04 3.85 -2.13
CA TYR A 27 -4.80 2.94 -3.25
C TYR A 27 -6.01 2.82 -4.19
N VAL A 28 -7.22 2.67 -3.64
CA VAL A 28 -8.47 2.51 -4.40
C VAL A 28 -8.86 3.80 -5.13
N GLU A 29 -8.70 4.96 -4.48
CA GLU A 29 -8.94 6.28 -5.05
C GLU A 29 -7.86 6.70 -6.06
N ARG A 30 -6.91 5.79 -6.38
CA ARG A 30 -5.77 5.99 -7.30
C ARG A 30 -4.91 7.22 -7.00
N GLN A 31 -4.99 7.77 -5.79
CA GLN A 31 -4.23 8.95 -5.41
C GLN A 31 -2.74 8.64 -5.23
N ARG A 32 -2.39 7.41 -4.83
CA ARG A 32 -1.01 7.00 -4.56
C ARG A 32 -0.74 5.57 -5.03
N SER A 33 0.41 5.37 -5.67
CA SER A 33 0.91 4.03 -6.01
C SER A 33 1.44 3.31 -4.76
N ILE A 34 1.51 1.97 -4.80
CA ILE A 34 2.08 1.14 -3.72
C ILE A 34 3.45 1.65 -3.27
N HIS A 35 4.31 2.07 -4.20
CA HIS A 35 5.63 2.64 -3.88
C HIS A 35 5.54 3.94 -3.09
N GLN A 36 4.63 4.85 -3.45
CA GLN A 36 4.45 6.12 -2.74
C GLN A 36 3.87 5.90 -1.35
N ILE A 37 2.92 4.97 -1.21
CA ILE A 37 2.36 4.62 0.10
C ILE A 37 3.46 3.97 0.95
N ALA A 38 4.21 3.03 0.40
CA ALA A 38 5.30 2.37 1.11
C ALA A 38 6.36 3.37 1.61
N ASP A 39 6.73 4.35 0.78
CA ASP A 39 7.63 5.43 1.14
C ASP A 39 7.07 6.31 2.27
N ALA A 40 5.80 6.74 2.16
CA ALA A 40 5.14 7.56 3.17
C ALA A 40 5.05 6.89 4.55
N TYR A 41 4.90 5.57 4.59
CA TYR A 41 4.89 4.78 5.83
C TYR A 41 6.26 4.19 6.18
N PHE A 42 7.32 4.55 5.45
CA PHE A 42 8.68 4.04 5.63
C PHE A 42 8.76 2.51 5.68
N ILE A 43 7.90 1.80 4.95
CA ILE A 43 7.91 0.33 4.85
C ILE A 43 8.30 -0.11 3.45
N HIS A 44 8.77 -1.35 3.32
CA HIS A 44 9.13 -1.87 2.02
C HIS A 44 7.87 -2.26 1.22
N HIS A 45 7.78 -1.84 -0.04
CA HIS A 45 6.61 -2.05 -0.90
C HIS A 45 6.14 -3.52 -0.97
N THR A 46 7.06 -4.49 -0.86
CA THR A 46 6.73 -5.93 -0.83
C THR A 46 5.82 -6.32 0.34
N TRP A 47 5.90 -5.60 1.47
CA TRP A 47 5.04 -5.79 2.64
C TRP A 47 3.63 -5.32 2.35
N LEU A 48 3.52 -4.15 1.71
CA LEU A 48 2.25 -3.57 1.29
C LEU A 48 1.53 -4.49 0.30
N ILE A 49 2.24 -5.06 -0.69
CA ILE A 49 1.69 -6.03 -1.66
C ILE A 49 1.13 -7.26 -0.93
N ARG A 50 1.89 -7.79 0.03
CA ARG A 50 1.45 -8.95 0.83
C ARG A 50 0.20 -8.61 1.65
N TRP A 51 0.16 -7.44 2.28
CA TRP A 51 -1.00 -7.00 3.05
C TRP A 51 -2.22 -6.72 2.20
N PHE A 52 -2.07 -6.11 1.02
CA PHE A 52 -3.18 -5.92 0.10
C PHE A 52 -3.81 -7.25 -0.32
N ARG A 53 -3.01 -8.29 -0.58
CA ARG A 53 -3.52 -9.64 -0.80
C ARG A 53 -4.28 -10.19 0.42
N GLU A 54 -3.73 -10.02 1.62
CA GLU A 54 -4.38 -10.43 2.89
C GLU A 54 -5.68 -9.66 3.16
N TRP A 55 -5.76 -8.41 2.71
CA TRP A 55 -6.95 -7.55 2.87
C TRP A 55 -7.95 -7.70 1.72
N GLY A 56 -7.69 -8.57 0.75
CA GLY A 56 -8.58 -8.78 -0.41
C GLY A 56 -8.54 -7.64 -1.43
N VAL A 57 -7.55 -6.75 -1.37
CA VAL A 57 -7.35 -5.69 -2.34
C VAL A 57 -6.55 -6.24 -3.51
N THR A 58 -7.26 -6.52 -4.60
CA THR A 58 -6.65 -7.05 -5.81
C THR A 58 -5.74 -5.97 -6.41
N THR A 59 -4.43 -6.14 -6.28
CA THR A 59 -3.42 -5.35 -7.00
C THR A 59 -3.37 -5.81 -8.46
N GLY A 60 -4.52 -5.76 -9.12
CA GLY A 60 -4.67 -6.09 -10.52
C GLY A 60 -3.85 -5.07 -11.31
N SER A 61 -2.88 -5.58 -12.06
CA SER A 61 -2.16 -4.84 -13.08
C SER A 61 -3.13 -3.88 -13.77
N GLN A 62 -2.75 -2.61 -13.84
CA GLN A 62 -3.47 -1.58 -14.56
C GLN A 62 -3.46 -1.93 -16.06
N ARG A 63 -4.22 -2.95 -16.45
CA ARG A 63 -4.53 -3.34 -17.81
C ARG A 63 -5.99 -3.78 -17.78
N SER A 64 -6.84 -2.88 -18.27
CA SER A 64 -8.28 -3.05 -18.39
C SER A 64 -9.07 -2.87 -17.08
N VAL A 65 -9.14 -1.62 -16.61
CA VAL A 65 -10.46 -1.10 -16.26
C VAL A 65 -10.80 -0.18 -17.43
N LYS A 66 -11.64 -0.65 -18.36
CA LYS A 66 -12.39 0.28 -19.19
C LYS A 66 -12.96 1.30 -18.22
N ALA A 67 -12.60 2.58 -18.37
CA ALA A 67 -13.44 3.62 -17.84
C ALA A 67 -14.87 3.28 -18.29
N PRO A 68 -15.89 3.35 -17.41
CA PRO A 68 -17.26 3.24 -17.89
C PRO A 68 -17.39 4.31 -18.98
N SER A 69 -17.57 3.87 -20.23
CA SER A 69 -18.10 4.71 -21.28
C SER A 69 -19.43 5.22 -20.74
N GLN A 70 -19.41 6.45 -20.24
CA GLN A 70 -20.63 7.20 -20.00
C GLN A 70 -21.18 7.66 -21.36
N PRO A 71 -22.52 7.77 -21.44
CA PRO A 71 -23.30 7.67 -22.68
C PRO A 71 -23.05 8.76 -23.71
#